data_AF-A0A554VA53-F1
#
_entry.id   AF-A0A554VA53-F1
#
_cell.length_a   1.000
_cell.length_b   1.000
_cell.length_c   1.000
_cell.angle_alpha   90.00
_cell.angle_beta   90.00
_cell.angle_gamma   90.00
#
_symmetry.space_group_name_H-M   'P 1'
#
loop_
_entity.id
_entity.type
_entity.pdbx_description
1 polymer ?
#
loop_
_entity_poly.entity_id
_entity_poly.type
_entity_poly.pdbx_seq_one_letter_code
_entity_poly.pdbx_strand_id
1 'polypeptide(L)' 'MQAQVTIGLEVKDKTEAHQVKKAFETMNKHFGAKGIIHMEKLFLNDAFIRNLVKMKINKK' A
#
# COMPACT_ATOMS: atom_id res chain seq x y z
N MET A 1 -15.29 0.06 19.28
CA MET A 1 -15.23 1.37 18.58
C MET A 1 -14.30 1.22 17.39
N GLN A 2 -14.70 1.65 16.20
CA GLN A 2 -13.83 1.68 15.02
C GLN A 2 -13.23 3.09 14.90
N ALA A 3 -11.90 3.18 14.82
CA ALA A 3 -11.21 4.44 14.63
C ALA A 3 -11.14 4.77 13.14
N GLN A 4 -11.52 6.00 12.76
CA GLN A 4 -11.39 6.48 11.39
C GLN A 4 -9.97 6.99 11.15
N VAL A 5 -9.37 6.59 10.04
CA VAL A 5 -8.02 7.03 9.64
C VAL A 5 -8.15 7.91 8.39
N THR A 6 -7.67 9.15 8.48
CA THR A 6 -7.58 10.08 7.35
C THR A 6 -6.13 10.16 6.91
N ILE A 7 -5.85 9.84 5.64
CA ILE A 7 -4.50 9.85 5.07
C ILE A 7 -4.46 10.90 3.96
N GLY A 8 -3.54 11.86 4.07
CA GLY A 8 -3.21 12.79 2.99
C GLY A 8 -2.15 12.18 2.09
N LEU A 9 -2.42 12.12 0.78
CA LEU A 9 -1.48 11.60 -0.23
C LEU A 9 -1.38 12.60 -1.37
N GLU A 10 -0.16 12.88 -1.81
CA GLU A 10 0.11 13.67 -3.01
C GLU A 10 0.27 12.75 -4.21
N VAL A 11 -0.45 13.05 -5.29
CA VAL A 11 -0.49 12.28 -6.53
C VAL A 11 -0.53 13.26 -7.71
N LYS A 12 -0.08 12.83 -8.88
CA LYS A 12 0.11 13.68 -10.05
C LYS A 12 -1.21 14.22 -10.60
N ASP A 13 -2.25 13.39 -10.61
CA ASP A 13 -3.56 13.76 -11.17
C ASP A 13 -4.73 13.00 -10.51
N LYS A 14 -5.96 13.37 -10.92
CA LYS A 14 -7.20 12.79 -10.38
C LYS A 14 -7.36 11.30 -10.69
N THR A 15 -6.81 10.82 -11.81
CA THR A 15 -6.88 9.41 -12.20
C THR A 15 -5.99 8.59 -11.27
N GLU A 16 -4.77 9.06 -11.03
CA GLU A 16 -3.84 8.45 -10.08
C GLU A 16 -4.42 8.47 -8.66
N ALA A 17 -5.04 9.57 -8.25
CA ALA A 17 -5.74 9.67 -6.96
C ALA A 17 -6.78 8.55 -6.79
N HIS A 18 -7.60 8.32 -7.81
CA HIS A 18 -8.62 7.28 -7.79
C HIS A 18 -8.00 5.87 -7.73
N GLN A 19 -6.94 5.63 -8.50
CA GLN A 19 -6.24 4.34 -8.51
C GLN A 19 -5.58 4.04 -7.16
N VAL A 20 -4.91 5.03 -6.56
CA VAL A 20 -4.28 4.90 -5.24
C VAL A 20 -5.34 4.60 -4.18
N LYS A 21 -6.45 5.36 -4.16
CA LYS A 21 -7.57 5.10 -3.25
C LYS A 21 -8.10 3.67 -3.39
N LYS A 22 -8.36 3.21 -4.63
CA LYS A 22 -8.86 1.86 -4.91
C LYS A 22 -7.88 0.76 -4.48
N ALA A 23 -6.57 1.02 -4.60
CA ALA A 23 -5.54 0.09 -4.14
C ALA A 23 -5.59 -0.08 -2.62
N PHE A 24 -5.67 1.02 -1.85
CA PHE A 24 -5.82 0.96 -0.38
C PHE A 24 -7.12 0.27 0.04
N GLU A 25 -8.25 0.57 -0.63
CA GLU A 25 -9.52 -0.11 -0.36
C GLU A 25 -9.42 -1.62 -0.60
N THR A 26 -8.77 -2.03 -1.70
CA THR A 26 -8.54 -3.44 -2.05
C THR A 26 -7.65 -4.11 -1.00
N MET A 27 -6.54 -3.48 -0.62
CA MET A 27 -5.64 -4.00 0.42
C MET A 27 -6.37 -4.18 1.76
N ASN A 28 -7.20 -3.20 2.16
CA ASN A 28 -7.94 -3.28 3.40
C ASN A 28 -9.01 -4.40 3.35
N LYS A 29 -9.68 -4.58 2.21
CA LYS A 29 -10.66 -5.65 2.01
C LYS A 29 -10.03 -7.04 2.10
N HIS A 30 -8.85 -7.25 1.52
CA HIS A 30 -8.24 -8.57 1.43
C HIS A 30 -7.36 -8.94 2.63
N PHE A 31 -6.65 -7.97 3.20
CA PHE A 31 -5.65 -8.21 4.25
C PHE A 31 -6.04 -7.61 5.61
N GLY A 32 -7.02 -6.70 5.63
CA GLY A 32 -7.38 -5.91 6.81
C GLY A 32 -6.24 -5.02 7.31
N ALA A 33 -6.53 -4.24 8.34
CA ALA A 33 -5.54 -3.35 8.96
C ALA A 33 -4.30 -4.11 9.46
N LYS A 34 -4.49 -5.28 10.10
CA LYS A 34 -3.38 -6.11 10.61
C LYS A 34 -2.45 -6.58 9.50
N GLY A 35 -3.00 -7.02 8.37
CA GLY A 35 -2.21 -7.47 7.23
C GLY A 35 -1.44 -6.32 6.58
N ILE A 36 -2.08 -5.15 6.41
CA ILE A 36 -1.41 -3.95 5.87
C ILE A 36 -0.23 -3.55 6.75
N ILE A 37 -0.41 -3.48 8.07
CA ILE A 37 0.67 -3.15 9.02
C ILE A 37 1.80 -4.19 8.95
N HIS A 38 1.47 -5.47 8.80
CA HIS A 38 2.50 -6.50 8.69
C HIS A 38 3.27 -6.41 7.37
N MET A 39 2.60 -6.12 6.26
CA MET A 39 3.25 -5.89 4.96
C MET A 39 4.19 -4.69 5.00
N GLU A 40 3.80 -3.60 5.65
CA GLU A 40 4.67 -2.44 5.87
C GLU A 40 5.93 -2.85 6.63
N LYS A 41 5.78 -3.57 7.75
CA LYS A 41 6.92 -4.06 8.55
C LYS A 41 7.84 -4.97 7.73
N LEU A 42 7.29 -5.89 6.93
CA LEU A 42 8.08 -6.73 6.05
C LEU A 42 8.84 -5.88 5.02
N PHE A 43 8.18 -4.95 4.36
CA PHE A 43 8.81 -4.10 3.36
C PHE A 43 9.93 -3.20 3.92
N LEU A 44 9.76 -2.69 5.14
CA LEU A 44 10.76 -1.85 5.80
C LEU A 44 11.97 -2.64 6.31
N ASN A 45 11.74 -3.79 6.92
CA ASN A 45 12.77 -4.54 7.63
C ASN A 45 13.42 -5.66 6.81
N ASP A 46 12.77 -6.14 5.75
CA ASP A 46 13.28 -7.21 4.90
C ASP A 46 13.78 -6.66 3.55
N ALA A 47 15.10 -6.64 3.39
CA ALA A 47 15.75 -6.19 2.16
C ALA A 47 15.45 -7.09 0.95
N PHE A 48 15.26 -8.40 1.15
CA PHE A 48 14.91 -9.33 0.09
C PHE A 48 13.50 -9.02 -0.43
N ILE A 49 12.52 -8.85 0.46
CA ILE A 49 11.16 -8.49 0.07
C ILE A 49 11.13 -7.15 -0.67
N ARG A 50 11.82 -6.13 -0.15
CA ARG A 50 11.91 -4.82 -0.80
C ARG A 50 12.53 -4.90 -2.20
N ASN A 51 13.58 -5.68 -2.38
CA ASN A 51 14.22 -5.88 -3.68
C ASN A 51 13.31 -6.66 -4.64
N LEU A 52 12.62 -7.69 -4.16
CA LEU A 52 11.66 -8.46 -4.95
C LEU A 52 10.52 -7.56 -5.44
N VAL A 53 9.95 -6.72 -4.57
CA VAL A 53 8.90 -5.76 -4.94
C VAL A 53 9.42 -4.77 -5.98
N LYS A 54 10.60 -4.17 -5.76
CA LYS A 54 11.23 -3.27 -6.74
C LYS A 54 11.39 -3.94 -8.11
N MET A 55 11.91 -5.17 -8.16
CA MET A 55 12.07 -5.92 -9.41
C MET A 55 10.76 -6.19 -10.13
N LYS A 56 9.67 -6.47 -9.38
CA LYS A 56 8.35 -6.73 -9.98
C LYS A 56 7.70 -5.45 -10.52
N ILE A 57 7.90 -4.31 -9.84
CA ILE A 57 7.38 -3.00 -10.28
C ILE A 57 8.18 -2.47 -11.47
N ASN A 58 9.50 -2.64 -11.46
CA ASN A 58 10.41 -2.10 -12.48
C ASN A 58 10.53 -2.96 -13.75
N LYS A 59 9.67 -3.99 -13.89
CA LYS A 59 9.59 -4.85 -15.09
C LYS A 59 8.67 -4.28 -16.18
N LYS A 60 8.40 -2.98 -16.14
CA LYS A 60 7.75 -2.24 -17.23
C LYS A 60 8.80 -1.68 -18.18
#